data_AF-A0AAN9T753-F1
#
_entry.id   AF-A0AAN9T753-F1
#
_cell.length_a   1.000
_cell.length_b   1.000
_cell.length_c   1.000
_cell.angle_alpha   90.00
_cell.angle_beta   90.00
_cell.angle_gamma   90.00
#
_symmetry.space_group_name_H-M   'P 1'
#
loop_
_entity.id
_entity.type
_entity.pdbx_description
1 polymer ?
#
loop_
_entity_poly.entity_id
_entity_poly.type
_entity_poly.pdbx_seq_one_letter_code
_entity_poly.pdbx_strand_id
1 'polypeptide(L)'
;MSRKSTFKKLEENNGDVYKEVFDILLKVLDNVIKAPENIKYRKLRLSNEIVSNKLIPAIGALECLFDFGFQEADEFLELPQTIPLEEIQKIRQEFYECHVEYVATCNRTSTAVALKKVILFEEIRSISKLVLLYENKDLQATARSIIPLDNLKSQCSKMRRGKDKFAEEFALVFELMRWFKYDFFKWMNSPECEKCKCSSTFKGFSQRPEDLVKANRVEEYTCPKCQDRLIFPRYNDPAILLITRTGRCGEWANCFCLLCRSLGYETRFILDKTDHVWVEIFSKSLSRWIHCDPCENTLDKPLMYEKGWNKKLSYVIAISCEEIQDVTWRYTTDFDKVRARRKLCREEDLIIFMLKFSNELQTSLPQERKSYLAKRRLYECIEMLAPPQADGEYDGRTSGSLEWRLNRNECKETPQKFIWEPNEVEIRNKIFSLKYYSSKNKYLRTESLDVVEGWENGVFEVKSIFRKVEFDWKQCYLSRTEGSKDGTIQWRFSSKKVNLRIDYVIVSYHSTVFHSGQIRWLLCNDETCVPLKTSKLMLLYN
;
A
#
# COMPACT_ATOMS: atom_id res chain seq x y z
N MET A 1 15.26 -36.53 -21.31
CA MET A 1 14.23 -35.47 -21.25
C MET A 1 13.06 -35.88 -22.13
N SER A 2 11.83 -35.47 -21.83
CA SER A 2 10.69 -35.73 -22.72
C SER A 2 10.76 -34.77 -23.92
N ARG A 3 10.44 -35.21 -25.15
CA ARG A 3 10.34 -34.33 -26.34
C ARG A 3 9.47 -33.10 -26.08
N LYS A 4 8.38 -33.26 -25.33
CA LYS A 4 7.51 -32.16 -24.90
C LYS A 4 8.25 -31.09 -24.08
N SER A 5 9.23 -31.47 -23.26
CA SER A 5 10.02 -30.50 -22.49
C SER A 5 10.97 -29.69 -23.36
N THR A 6 11.50 -30.28 -24.42
CA THR A 6 12.33 -29.57 -25.40
C THR A 6 11.50 -28.59 -26.23
N PHE A 7 10.32 -29.01 -26.69
CA PHE A 7 9.42 -28.16 -27.48
C PHE A 7 8.97 -26.92 -26.69
N LYS A 8 8.80 -27.05 -25.37
CA LYS A 8 8.46 -25.93 -24.48
C LYS A 8 9.55 -24.86 -24.38
N LYS A 9 10.83 -25.17 -24.65
CA LYS A 9 11.89 -24.15 -24.68
C LYS A 9 11.62 -23.07 -25.73
N LEU A 10 10.93 -23.41 -26.83
CA LEU A 10 10.57 -22.43 -27.84
C LEU A 10 9.70 -21.30 -27.26
N GLU A 11 8.90 -21.58 -26.23
CA GLU A 11 8.00 -20.62 -25.57
C GLU A 11 8.75 -19.51 -24.81
N GLU A 12 10.07 -19.66 -24.62
CA GLU A 12 10.93 -18.62 -24.02
C GLU A 12 11.25 -17.47 -25.00
N ASN A 13 11.01 -17.68 -26.29
CA ASN A 13 11.11 -16.63 -27.30
C ASN A 13 9.89 -15.69 -27.24
N ASN A 14 10.02 -14.47 -27.77
CA ASN A 14 8.86 -13.60 -27.95
C ASN A 14 7.85 -14.21 -28.95
N GLY A 15 6.59 -13.75 -28.92
CA GLY A 15 5.50 -14.39 -29.67
C GLY A 15 5.69 -14.45 -31.18
N ASP A 16 6.33 -13.44 -31.79
CA ASP A 16 6.58 -13.39 -33.22
C ASP A 16 7.70 -14.37 -33.63
N VAL A 17 8.81 -14.38 -32.87
CA VAL A 17 9.93 -15.31 -33.07
C VAL A 17 9.48 -16.74 -32.84
N TYR A 18 8.70 -17.01 -31.79
CA TYR A 18 8.11 -18.33 -31.53
C TYR A 18 7.33 -18.83 -32.74
N LYS A 19 6.42 -17.99 -33.27
CA LYS A 19 5.55 -18.37 -34.38
C LYS A 19 6.35 -18.65 -35.65
N GLU A 20 7.28 -17.78 -35.98
CA GLU A 20 8.14 -17.93 -37.16
C GLU A 20 8.98 -19.21 -37.09
N VAL A 21 9.62 -19.47 -35.94
CA VAL A 21 10.44 -20.67 -35.73
C VAL A 21 9.58 -21.94 -35.74
N PHE A 22 8.42 -21.92 -35.09
CA PHE A 22 7.46 -23.02 -35.12
C PHE A 22 7.04 -23.38 -36.55
N ASP A 23 6.66 -22.38 -37.36
CA ASP A 23 6.22 -22.58 -38.75
C ASP A 23 7.34 -23.18 -39.62
N ILE A 24 8.59 -22.75 -39.41
CA ILE A 24 9.76 -23.30 -40.12
C ILE A 24 9.98 -24.77 -39.73
N LEU A 25 10.01 -25.07 -38.43
CA LEU A 25 10.23 -26.43 -37.92
C LEU A 25 9.11 -27.39 -38.34
N LEU A 26 7.86 -26.95 -38.30
CA LEU A 26 6.71 -27.72 -38.77
C LEU A 26 6.84 -28.02 -40.27
N LYS A 27 7.27 -27.04 -41.07
CA LYS A 27 7.51 -27.22 -42.51
C LYS A 27 8.63 -28.21 -42.81
N VAL A 28 9.68 -28.26 -41.98
CA VAL A 28 10.75 -29.27 -42.10
C VAL A 28 10.16 -30.67 -41.98
N LEU A 29 9.36 -30.92 -40.93
CA LEU A 29 8.70 -32.21 -40.71
C LEU A 29 7.71 -32.55 -41.83
N ASP A 30 6.87 -31.60 -42.24
CA ASP A 30 5.87 -31.80 -43.30
C ASP A 30 6.53 -32.14 -44.65
N ASN A 31 7.68 -31.54 -44.98
CA ASN A 31 8.42 -31.85 -46.21
C ASN A 31 8.96 -33.29 -46.21
N VAL A 32 9.50 -33.76 -45.08
CA VAL A 32 9.97 -35.14 -44.96
C VAL A 32 8.79 -36.12 -45.03
N ILE A 33 7.67 -35.82 -44.37
CA ILE A 33 6.48 -36.68 -44.40
C ILE A 33 5.89 -36.78 -45.82
N LYS A 34 5.87 -35.66 -46.56
CA LYS A 34 5.31 -35.60 -47.92
C LYS A 34 6.14 -36.38 -48.94
N ALA A 35 7.45 -36.45 -48.76
CA ALA A 35 8.35 -37.16 -49.67
C ALA A 35 9.48 -37.85 -48.87
N PRO A 36 9.20 -38.98 -48.21
CA PRO A 36 10.11 -39.60 -47.24
C PRO A 36 11.41 -40.12 -47.84
N GLU A 37 11.40 -40.51 -49.12
CA GLU A 37 12.58 -40.97 -49.85
C GLU A 37 13.43 -39.82 -50.42
N ASN A 38 12.93 -38.58 -50.38
CA ASN A 38 13.66 -37.44 -50.92
C ASN A 38 14.72 -36.94 -49.94
N ILE A 39 15.97 -37.30 -50.22
CA ILE A 39 17.14 -36.93 -49.41
C ILE A 39 17.24 -35.41 -49.20
N LYS A 40 16.80 -34.58 -50.17
CA LYS A 40 16.86 -33.12 -50.05
C LYS A 40 16.05 -32.58 -48.88
N TYR A 41 14.94 -33.21 -48.52
CA TYR A 41 14.11 -32.79 -47.39
C TYR A 41 14.64 -33.28 -46.04
N ARG A 42 15.55 -34.27 -46.06
CA ARG A 42 16.22 -34.80 -44.87
C ARG A 42 17.55 -34.09 -44.58
N LYS A 43 17.95 -33.10 -45.37
CA LYS A 43 19.19 -32.32 -45.16
C LYS A 43 18.89 -30.84 -44.99
N LEU A 44 19.39 -30.24 -43.92
CA LEU A 44 19.34 -28.80 -43.67
C LEU A 44 20.76 -28.25 -43.66
N ARG A 45 21.06 -27.32 -44.56
CA ARG A 45 22.39 -26.69 -44.61
C ARG A 45 22.46 -25.58 -43.57
N LEU A 46 23.49 -25.59 -42.73
CA LEU A 46 23.65 -24.59 -41.66
C LEU A 46 23.87 -23.17 -42.20
N SER A 47 24.48 -23.03 -43.38
CA SER A 47 24.69 -21.75 -44.06
C SER A 47 23.46 -21.20 -44.80
N ASN A 48 22.34 -21.93 -44.81
CA ASN A 48 21.10 -21.41 -45.39
C ASN A 48 20.60 -20.20 -44.57
N GLU A 49 20.16 -19.14 -45.23
CA GLU A 49 19.73 -17.89 -44.56
C GLU A 49 18.59 -18.09 -43.56
N ILE A 50 17.66 -19.01 -43.82
CA ILE A 50 16.55 -19.30 -42.89
C ILE A 50 17.09 -20.03 -41.65
N VAL A 51 17.99 -20.99 -41.84
CA VAL A 51 18.58 -21.76 -40.74
C VAL A 51 19.47 -20.85 -39.88
N SER A 52 20.41 -20.14 -40.50
CA SER A 52 21.40 -19.29 -39.82
C SER A 52 20.80 -18.07 -39.13
N ASN A 53 19.84 -17.38 -39.75
CA ASN A 53 19.30 -16.14 -39.20
C ASN A 53 18.05 -16.33 -38.34
N LYS A 54 17.32 -17.45 -38.47
CA LYS A 54 16.02 -17.65 -37.79
C LYS A 54 16.02 -18.84 -36.84
N LEU A 55 16.52 -20.00 -37.25
CA LEU A 55 16.52 -21.19 -36.38
C LEU A 55 17.66 -21.17 -35.36
N ILE A 56 18.91 -20.97 -35.80
CA ILE A 56 20.08 -21.02 -34.90
C ILE A 56 19.99 -20.00 -33.75
N PRO A 57 19.56 -18.75 -33.97
CA PRO A 57 19.50 -17.75 -32.89
C PRO A 57 18.32 -17.96 -31.92
N ALA A 58 17.33 -18.78 -32.27
CA ALA A 58 16.13 -18.96 -31.48
C ALA A 58 16.32 -19.99 -30.37
N ILE A 59 15.85 -19.65 -29.16
CA ILE A 59 16.00 -20.51 -27.97
C ILE A 59 15.22 -21.81 -28.20
N GLY A 60 15.89 -22.96 -28.06
CA GLY A 60 15.26 -24.28 -28.14
C GLY A 60 15.10 -24.85 -29.56
N ALA A 61 15.41 -24.09 -30.62
CA ALA A 61 15.14 -24.50 -32.00
C ALA A 61 16.08 -25.62 -32.49
N LEU A 62 17.36 -25.57 -32.16
CA LEU A 62 18.33 -26.63 -32.48
C LEU A 62 18.03 -27.90 -31.69
N GLU A 63 17.67 -27.77 -30.40
CA GLU A 63 17.29 -28.92 -29.59
C GLU A 63 16.02 -29.61 -30.13
N CYS A 64 15.06 -28.84 -30.68
CA CYS A 64 13.93 -29.43 -31.38
C CYS A 64 14.37 -30.26 -32.60
N LEU A 65 15.30 -29.77 -33.41
CA LEU A 65 15.80 -30.51 -34.58
C LEU A 65 16.50 -31.82 -34.18
N PHE A 66 17.29 -31.80 -33.10
CA PHE A 66 17.89 -33.02 -32.56
C PHE A 66 16.85 -34.00 -32.03
N ASP A 67 15.82 -33.52 -31.33
CA ASP A 67 14.70 -34.35 -30.88
C ASP A 67 13.82 -34.88 -32.03
N PHE A 68 13.84 -34.21 -33.19
CA PHE A 68 13.24 -34.72 -34.43
C PHE A 68 14.06 -35.86 -35.04
N GLY A 69 15.30 -36.06 -34.57
CA GLY A 69 16.21 -37.10 -35.03
C GLY A 69 17.28 -36.62 -36.02
N PHE A 70 17.38 -35.31 -36.29
CA PHE A 70 18.48 -34.77 -37.08
C PHE A 70 19.80 -34.94 -36.33
N GLN A 71 20.87 -35.18 -37.06
CA GLN A 71 22.23 -35.38 -36.55
C GLN A 71 23.18 -34.43 -37.27
N GLU A 72 24.23 -34.01 -36.58
CA GLU A 72 25.28 -33.17 -37.20
C GLU A 72 26.09 -33.99 -38.20
N ALA A 73 26.24 -33.47 -39.41
CA ALA A 73 27.07 -34.03 -40.48
C ALA A 73 27.74 -32.89 -41.26
N ASP A 74 28.97 -32.55 -40.86
CA ASP A 74 29.77 -31.45 -41.42
C ASP A 74 28.99 -30.11 -41.50
N GLU A 75 28.66 -29.64 -42.71
CA GLU A 75 27.92 -28.39 -42.95
C GLU A 75 26.39 -28.55 -42.88
N PHE A 76 25.89 -29.75 -42.56
CA PHE A 76 24.49 -30.11 -42.60
C PHE A 76 23.98 -30.67 -41.27
N LEU A 77 22.68 -30.51 -41.04
CA LEU A 77 21.90 -31.38 -40.17
C LEU A 77 21.18 -32.39 -41.05
N GLU A 78 21.40 -33.67 -40.80
CA GLU A 78 20.86 -34.77 -41.60
C GLU A 78 19.94 -35.66 -40.77
N LEU A 79 18.77 -35.99 -41.32
CA LEU A 79 17.81 -36.92 -40.73
C LEU A 79 17.99 -38.31 -41.36
N PRO A 80 18.51 -39.31 -40.62
CA PRO A 80 18.79 -40.63 -41.17
C PRO A 80 17.54 -41.30 -41.79
N GLN A 81 17.71 -41.97 -42.94
CA GLN A 81 16.64 -42.77 -43.56
C GLN A 81 16.22 -43.97 -42.70
N THR A 82 17.05 -44.37 -41.73
CA THR A 82 16.73 -45.42 -40.76
C THR A 82 15.61 -45.04 -39.80
N ILE A 83 15.29 -43.75 -39.67
CA ILE A 83 14.18 -43.28 -38.84
C ILE A 83 12.87 -43.53 -39.61
N PRO A 84 11.97 -44.39 -39.10
CA PRO A 84 10.73 -44.73 -39.77
C PRO A 84 9.83 -43.50 -39.95
N LEU A 85 9.09 -43.46 -41.05
CA LEU A 85 8.11 -42.40 -41.32
C LEU A 85 7.07 -42.26 -40.19
N GLU A 86 6.65 -43.38 -39.59
CA GLU A 86 5.71 -43.40 -38.47
C GLU A 86 6.22 -42.60 -37.26
N GLU A 87 7.53 -42.67 -36.99
CA GLU A 87 8.13 -41.92 -35.88
C GLU A 87 8.16 -40.41 -36.17
N ILE A 88 8.43 -40.02 -37.42
CA ILE A 88 8.42 -38.61 -37.84
C ILE A 88 7.00 -38.04 -37.80
N GLN A 89 6.00 -38.83 -38.23
CA GLN A 89 4.58 -38.47 -38.12
C GLN A 89 4.16 -38.28 -36.66
N LYS A 90 4.62 -39.17 -35.76
CA LYS A 90 4.38 -39.06 -34.33
C LYS A 90 5.00 -37.79 -33.74
N ILE A 91 6.27 -37.52 -34.05
CA ILE A 91 6.97 -36.30 -33.61
C ILE A 91 6.25 -35.04 -34.09
N ARG A 92 5.83 -35.01 -35.36
CA ARG A 92 5.08 -33.90 -35.94
C ARG A 92 3.74 -33.67 -35.24
N GLN A 93 3.03 -34.74 -34.89
CA GLN A 93 1.80 -34.65 -34.13
C GLN A 93 2.05 -34.10 -32.71
N GLU A 94 3.04 -34.64 -31.99
CA GLU A 94 3.42 -34.18 -30.65
C GLU A 94 3.85 -32.70 -30.64
N PHE A 95 4.60 -32.27 -31.67
CA PHE A 95 5.06 -30.89 -31.83
C PHE A 95 3.88 -29.94 -32.09
N TYR A 96 2.96 -30.32 -32.97
CA TYR A 96 1.76 -29.53 -33.27
C TYR A 96 0.82 -29.44 -32.06
N GLU A 97 0.64 -30.53 -31.30
CA GLU A 97 -0.14 -30.51 -30.07
C GLU A 97 0.42 -29.53 -29.03
N CYS A 98 1.75 -29.47 -28.87
CA CYS A 98 2.39 -28.49 -27.99
C CYS A 98 2.09 -27.05 -28.43
N HIS A 99 2.06 -26.79 -29.74
CA HIS A 99 1.66 -25.47 -30.26
C HIS A 99 0.19 -25.15 -30.01
N VAL A 100 -0.71 -26.11 -30.17
CA VAL A 100 -2.13 -25.91 -29.83
C VAL A 100 -2.29 -25.58 -28.35
N GLU A 101 -1.56 -26.26 -27.46
CA GLU A 101 -1.52 -25.96 -26.02
C GLU A 101 -0.98 -24.55 -25.73
N TYR A 102 0.12 -24.15 -26.37
CA TYR A 102 0.69 -22.80 -26.26
C TYR A 102 -0.28 -21.71 -26.73
N VAL A 103 -0.89 -21.87 -27.91
CA VAL A 103 -1.86 -20.92 -28.48
C VAL A 103 -3.11 -20.83 -27.59
N ALA A 104 -3.62 -21.95 -27.08
CA ALA A 104 -4.73 -21.96 -26.14
C ALA A 104 -4.38 -21.19 -24.85
N THR A 105 -3.15 -21.32 -24.36
CA THR A 105 -2.64 -20.62 -23.17
C THR A 105 -2.49 -19.11 -23.42
N CYS A 106 -1.97 -18.73 -24.59
CA CYS A 106 -1.88 -17.32 -25.03
C CYS A 106 -3.26 -16.68 -25.16
N ASN A 107 -4.23 -17.38 -25.76
CA ASN A 107 -5.61 -16.90 -25.90
C ASN A 107 -6.30 -16.71 -24.55
N ARG A 108 -6.16 -17.68 -23.63
CA ARG A 108 -6.69 -17.56 -22.25
C ARG A 108 -6.09 -16.36 -21.52
N THR A 109 -4.79 -16.14 -21.69
CA THR A 109 -4.07 -15.02 -21.07
C THR A 109 -4.52 -13.68 -21.66
N SER A 110 -4.67 -13.59 -22.98
CA SER A 110 -5.17 -12.40 -23.69
C SER A 110 -6.59 -12.03 -23.24
N THR A 111 -7.50 -13.00 -23.17
CA THR A 111 -8.88 -12.78 -22.69
C THR A 111 -8.91 -12.35 -21.21
N ALA A 112 -8.06 -12.93 -20.36
CA ALA A 112 -7.96 -12.54 -18.95
C ALA A 112 -7.42 -11.10 -18.78
N VAL A 113 -6.43 -10.69 -19.58
CA VAL A 113 -5.91 -9.31 -19.58
C VAL A 113 -6.97 -8.34 -20.12
N ALA A 114 -7.71 -8.70 -21.16
CA ALA A 114 -8.82 -7.91 -21.67
C ALA A 114 -9.91 -7.69 -20.61
N LEU A 115 -10.26 -8.75 -19.85
CA LEU A 115 -11.22 -8.65 -18.75
C LEU A 115 -10.71 -7.75 -17.61
N LYS A 116 -9.44 -7.92 -17.19
CA LYS A 116 -8.81 -7.07 -16.16
C LYS A 116 -8.79 -5.60 -16.55
N LYS A 117 -8.49 -5.30 -17.82
CA LYS A 117 -8.55 -3.95 -18.40
C LYS A 117 -9.96 -3.37 -18.29
N VAL A 118 -10.99 -4.12 -18.68
CA VAL A 118 -12.38 -3.69 -18.58
C VAL A 118 -12.77 -3.39 -17.13
N ILE A 119 -12.42 -4.28 -16.19
CA ILE A 119 -12.70 -4.08 -14.76
C ILE A 119 -12.04 -2.80 -14.23
N LEU A 120 -10.76 -2.57 -14.56
CA LEU A 120 -10.04 -1.37 -14.14
C LEU A 120 -10.73 -0.09 -14.66
N PHE A 121 -11.12 -0.08 -15.94
CA PHE A 121 -11.71 1.10 -16.56
C PHE A 121 -13.14 1.36 -16.04
N GLU A 122 -13.93 0.32 -15.79
CA GLU A 122 -15.25 0.46 -15.16
C GLU A 122 -15.17 0.95 -13.72
N GLU A 123 -14.17 0.51 -12.96
CA GLU A 123 -13.92 1.02 -11.60
C GLU A 123 -13.58 2.51 -11.62
N ILE A 124 -12.70 2.94 -12.53
CA ILE A 124 -12.36 4.37 -12.71
C ILE A 124 -13.61 5.17 -13.09
N ARG A 125 -14.45 4.67 -14.01
CA ARG A 125 -15.72 5.31 -14.37
C ARG A 125 -16.68 5.40 -13.18
N SER A 126 -16.78 4.35 -12.37
CA SER A 126 -17.63 4.34 -11.18
C SER A 126 -17.17 5.36 -10.15
N ILE A 127 -15.85 5.50 -9.93
CA ILE A 127 -15.32 6.52 -9.02
C ILE A 127 -15.48 7.92 -9.61
N SER A 128 -15.33 8.10 -10.92
CA SER A 128 -15.60 9.38 -11.58
C SER A 128 -17.05 9.84 -11.34
N LYS A 129 -18.04 8.94 -11.43
CA LYS A 129 -19.44 9.24 -11.07
C LYS A 129 -19.59 9.72 -9.62
N LEU A 130 -18.87 9.09 -8.68
CA LEU A 130 -18.82 9.52 -7.28
C LEU A 130 -18.19 10.91 -7.15
N VAL A 131 -17.05 11.16 -7.79
CA VAL A 131 -16.34 12.43 -7.72
C VAL A 131 -17.18 13.59 -8.25
N LEU A 132 -18.00 13.35 -9.29
CA LEU A 132 -18.93 14.35 -9.81
C LEU A 132 -20.05 14.72 -8.80
N LEU A 133 -20.39 13.84 -7.84
CA LEU A 133 -21.35 14.20 -6.77
C LEU A 133 -20.80 15.32 -5.88
N TYR A 134 -19.48 15.41 -5.72
CA TYR A 134 -18.87 16.47 -4.91
C TYR A 134 -19.09 17.87 -5.49
N GLU A 135 -19.46 17.99 -6.77
CA GLU A 135 -19.75 19.26 -7.43
C GLU A 135 -21.18 19.78 -7.18
N ASN A 136 -22.05 18.98 -6.56
CA ASN A 136 -23.39 19.40 -6.17
C ASN A 136 -23.30 20.53 -5.12
N LYS A 137 -23.88 21.70 -5.43
CA LYS A 137 -23.78 22.91 -4.61
C LYS A 137 -24.50 22.82 -3.28
N ASP A 138 -25.67 22.17 -3.23
CA ASP A 138 -26.43 21.98 -1.99
C ASP A 138 -25.72 21.01 -1.05
N LEU A 139 -25.11 19.97 -1.61
CA LEU A 139 -24.28 19.03 -0.87
C LEU A 139 -23.01 19.71 -0.34
N GLN A 140 -22.35 20.55 -1.13
CA GLN A 140 -21.22 21.36 -0.65
C GLN A 140 -21.66 22.32 0.46
N ALA A 141 -22.81 22.97 0.34
CA ALA A 141 -23.34 23.86 1.38
C ALA A 141 -23.61 23.10 2.69
N THR A 142 -24.20 21.90 2.58
CA THR A 142 -24.46 21.00 3.72
C THR A 142 -23.15 20.54 4.37
N ALA A 143 -22.17 20.13 3.57
CA ALA A 143 -20.85 19.76 4.08
C ALA A 143 -20.18 20.93 4.80
N ARG A 144 -20.26 22.15 4.24
CA ARG A 144 -19.67 23.36 4.81
C ARG A 144 -20.31 23.77 6.13
N SER A 145 -21.63 23.61 6.29
CA SER A 145 -22.33 23.96 7.54
C SER A 145 -21.96 23.03 8.71
N ILE A 146 -21.48 21.83 8.42
CA ILE A 146 -21.02 20.85 9.42
C ILE A 146 -19.58 21.15 9.89
N ILE A 147 -18.75 21.74 9.03
CA ILE A 147 -17.35 22.05 9.36
C ILE A 147 -17.33 23.20 10.38
N PRO A 148 -16.67 23.05 11.55
CA PRO A 148 -16.55 24.12 12.54
C PRO A 148 -15.48 25.14 12.12
N LEU A 149 -15.71 25.81 10.99
CA LEU A 149 -14.69 26.56 10.25
C LEU A 149 -14.04 27.67 11.10
N ASP A 150 -14.82 28.36 11.93
CA ASP A 150 -14.30 29.43 12.80
C ASP A 150 -13.36 28.87 13.87
N ASN A 151 -13.68 27.71 14.46
CA ASN A 151 -12.80 27.03 15.40
C ASN A 151 -11.50 26.62 14.70
N LEU A 152 -11.58 25.97 13.53
CA LEU A 152 -10.39 25.54 12.77
C LEU A 152 -9.49 26.72 12.40
N LYS A 153 -10.06 27.82 11.91
CA LYS A 153 -9.31 29.05 11.60
C LYS A 153 -8.66 29.65 12.85
N SER A 154 -9.32 29.59 14.01
CA SER A 154 -8.76 30.06 15.28
C SER A 154 -7.61 29.20 15.80
N GLN A 155 -7.57 27.90 15.46
CA GLN A 155 -6.44 27.03 15.78
C GLN A 155 -5.24 27.33 14.87
N CYS A 156 -5.50 27.59 13.58
CA CYS A 156 -4.46 27.97 12.62
C CYS A 156 -3.68 29.23 13.06
N SER A 157 -4.38 30.24 13.61
CA SER A 157 -3.74 31.49 14.05
C SER A 157 -2.81 31.31 15.25
N LYS A 158 -3.03 30.30 16.10
CA LYS A 158 -2.17 29.97 17.26
C LYS A 158 -0.86 29.28 16.86
N MET A 159 -0.82 28.61 15.71
CA MET A 159 0.37 27.94 15.17
C MET A 159 1.32 28.86 14.38
N ARG A 160 0.94 30.13 14.13
CA ARG A 160 1.72 31.11 13.33
C ARG A 160 2.99 31.61 14.03
N ARG A 161 3.98 30.73 14.20
CA ARG A 161 5.34 31.09 14.69
C ARG A 161 6.48 30.76 13.72
N GLY A 162 6.21 30.60 12.42
CA GLY A 162 7.25 30.33 11.40
C GLY A 162 6.98 30.98 10.04
N LYS A 163 8.05 31.24 9.27
CA LYS A 163 8.04 31.83 7.91
C LYS A 163 7.75 30.81 6.78
N ASP A 164 7.27 29.61 7.10
CA ASP A 164 7.06 28.55 6.10
C ASP A 164 5.74 28.77 5.34
N LYS A 165 5.85 29.05 4.03
CA LYS A 165 4.71 29.25 3.12
C LYS A 165 3.84 28.00 3.00
N PHE A 166 4.42 26.81 3.08
CA PHE A 166 3.65 25.56 3.01
C PHE A 166 2.76 25.41 4.24
N ALA A 167 3.33 25.60 5.42
CA ALA A 167 2.59 25.57 6.68
C ALA A 167 1.46 26.62 6.70
N GLU A 168 1.65 27.78 6.08
CA GLU A 168 0.61 28.81 5.99
C GLU A 168 -0.54 28.43 5.04
N GLU A 169 -0.23 27.95 3.82
CA GLU A 169 -1.26 27.55 2.84
C GLU A 169 -2.09 26.36 3.35
N PHE A 170 -1.43 25.41 4.01
CA PHE A 170 -2.04 24.14 4.43
C PHE A 170 -2.45 24.09 5.90
N ALA A 171 -2.30 25.17 6.68
CA ALA A 171 -2.73 25.22 8.09
C ALA A 171 -4.20 24.77 8.27
N LEU A 172 -5.10 25.28 7.41
CA LEU A 172 -6.51 24.92 7.48
C LEU A 172 -6.75 23.46 7.11
N VAL A 173 -6.02 22.92 6.13
CA VAL A 173 -6.11 21.50 5.74
C VAL A 173 -5.62 20.61 6.88
N PHE A 174 -4.52 20.97 7.54
CA PHE A 174 -4.00 20.23 8.69
C PHE A 174 -5.00 20.16 9.83
N GLU A 175 -5.59 21.31 10.21
CA GLU A 175 -6.62 21.36 11.25
C GLU A 175 -7.90 20.62 10.83
N LEU A 176 -8.28 20.68 9.54
CA LEU A 176 -9.41 19.94 9.00
C LEU A 176 -9.17 18.43 9.09
N MET A 177 -7.98 17.92 8.73
CA MET A 177 -7.63 16.50 8.84
C MET A 177 -7.63 16.03 10.29
N ARG A 178 -7.10 16.85 11.20
CA ARG A 178 -7.10 16.58 12.63
C ARG A 178 -8.53 16.48 13.17
N TRP A 179 -9.37 17.48 12.92
CA TRP A 179 -10.78 17.45 13.30
C TRP A 179 -11.51 16.27 12.67
N PHE A 180 -11.25 15.98 11.39
CA PHE A 180 -11.87 14.86 10.70
C PHE A 180 -11.56 13.53 11.39
N LYS A 181 -10.30 13.27 11.73
CA LYS A 181 -9.84 12.02 12.34
C LYS A 181 -10.25 11.86 13.80
N TYR A 182 -10.18 12.93 14.58
CA TYR A 182 -10.30 12.85 16.03
C TYR A 182 -11.68 13.23 16.57
N ASP A 183 -12.44 14.06 15.86
CA ASP A 183 -13.71 14.60 16.34
C ASP A 183 -14.90 14.21 15.46
N PHE A 184 -14.72 14.18 14.14
CA PHE A 184 -15.84 14.03 13.20
C PHE A 184 -16.12 12.58 12.79
N PHE A 185 -15.13 11.85 12.29
CA PHE A 185 -15.29 10.57 11.61
C PHE A 185 -14.62 9.42 12.39
N LYS A 186 -15.29 8.27 12.49
CA LYS A 186 -14.83 7.13 13.30
C LYS A 186 -14.44 5.93 12.43
N TRP A 187 -13.40 5.22 12.85
CA TRP A 187 -12.96 4.01 12.17
C TRP A 187 -13.85 2.83 12.55
N MET A 188 -14.36 2.10 11.57
CA MET A 188 -15.22 0.94 11.76
C MET A 188 -14.50 -0.34 11.30
N ASN A 189 -13.97 -1.09 12.26
CA ASN A 189 -13.45 -2.43 11.97
C ASN A 189 -14.59 -3.46 11.90
N SER A 190 -15.38 -3.54 12.97
CA SER A 190 -16.51 -4.44 13.14
C SER A 190 -17.52 -3.78 14.07
N PRO A 191 -18.85 -3.95 13.87
CA PRO A 191 -19.84 -3.42 14.79
C PRO A 191 -19.72 -4.04 16.17
N GLU A 192 -19.94 -3.22 17.19
CA GLU A 192 -19.96 -3.66 18.58
C GLU A 192 -21.37 -4.14 18.95
N CYS A 193 -21.46 -5.27 19.66
CA CYS A 193 -22.74 -5.75 20.14
C CYS A 193 -23.30 -4.81 21.22
N GLU A 194 -24.49 -4.24 21.01
CA GLU A 194 -25.11 -3.32 21.96
C GLU A 194 -25.33 -3.95 23.35
N LYS A 195 -25.68 -5.24 23.39
CA LYS A 195 -25.93 -5.99 24.64
C LYS A 195 -24.65 -6.43 25.34
N CYS A 196 -23.67 -6.92 24.58
CA CYS A 196 -22.49 -7.60 25.13
C CYS A 196 -21.22 -6.72 25.18
N LYS A 197 -21.24 -5.56 24.53
CA LYS A 197 -20.12 -4.61 24.41
C LYS A 197 -18.81 -5.24 23.92
N CYS A 198 -18.93 -6.25 23.07
CA CYS A 198 -17.79 -6.96 22.49
C CYS A 198 -17.79 -6.83 20.97
N SER A 199 -16.59 -6.91 20.39
CA SER A 199 -16.41 -6.93 18.93
C SER A 199 -17.08 -8.15 18.31
N SER A 200 -17.77 -7.93 17.20
CA SER A 200 -18.45 -8.98 16.45
C SER A 200 -17.52 -9.63 15.43
N THR A 201 -17.91 -10.82 14.97
CA THR A 201 -17.16 -11.59 13.97
C THR A 201 -17.87 -11.50 12.62
N PHE A 202 -17.12 -11.20 11.56
CA PHE A 202 -17.65 -11.13 10.19
C PHE A 202 -18.16 -12.50 9.72
N LYS A 203 -19.35 -12.54 9.13
CA LYS A 203 -19.98 -13.75 8.58
C LYS A 203 -20.10 -13.76 7.06
N GLY A 204 -20.07 -12.58 6.43
CA GLY A 204 -20.22 -12.47 4.98
C GLY A 204 -21.01 -11.23 4.61
N PHE A 205 -21.53 -11.22 3.38
CA PHE A 205 -22.40 -10.17 2.90
C PHE A 205 -23.85 -10.63 2.93
N SER A 206 -24.75 -9.82 3.49
CA SER A 206 -26.18 -10.12 3.49
C SER A 206 -26.84 -9.61 2.22
N GLN A 207 -28.03 -10.14 1.91
CA GLN A 207 -28.94 -9.42 1.01
C GLN A 207 -29.24 -8.04 1.60
N ARG A 208 -29.35 -7.04 0.72
CA ARG A 208 -29.62 -5.66 1.11
C ARG A 208 -31.08 -5.56 1.60
N PRO A 209 -31.31 -5.16 2.86
CA PRO A 209 -32.65 -4.86 3.34
C PRO A 209 -33.32 -3.74 2.53
N GLU A 210 -34.65 -3.77 2.41
CA GLU A 210 -35.41 -2.78 1.63
C GLU A 210 -35.24 -1.34 2.13
N ASP A 211 -35.02 -1.15 3.44
CA ASP A 211 -34.78 0.13 4.09
C ASP A 211 -33.37 0.69 3.83
N LEU A 212 -32.44 -0.12 3.32
CA LEU A 212 -31.05 0.25 3.07
C LEU A 212 -30.73 0.45 1.59
N VAL A 213 -31.68 0.97 0.81
CA VAL A 213 -31.57 1.13 -0.66
C VAL A 213 -30.27 1.79 -1.12
N LYS A 214 -29.79 2.79 -0.37
CA LYS A 214 -28.58 3.57 -0.71
C LYS A 214 -27.25 2.90 -0.32
N ALA A 215 -27.27 1.82 0.46
CA ALA A 215 -26.05 1.08 0.81
C ALA A 215 -25.59 0.26 -0.39
N ASN A 216 -24.32 0.30 -0.77
CA ASN A 216 -23.82 -0.48 -1.91
C ASN A 216 -23.78 -1.98 -1.59
N ARG A 217 -23.38 -2.32 -0.36
CA ARG A 217 -23.34 -3.69 0.17
C ARG A 217 -23.55 -3.64 1.68
N VAL A 218 -24.00 -4.74 2.25
CA VAL A 218 -24.23 -4.86 3.69
C VAL A 218 -23.37 -6.00 4.21
N GLU A 219 -22.47 -5.67 5.14
CA GLU A 219 -21.64 -6.65 5.84
C GLU A 219 -22.41 -7.21 7.02
N GLU A 220 -22.42 -8.53 7.17
CA GLU A 220 -23.08 -9.23 8.26
C GLU A 220 -22.07 -9.73 9.29
N TYR A 221 -22.41 -9.57 10.55
CA TYR A 221 -21.60 -9.93 11.69
C TYR A 221 -22.43 -10.68 12.74
N THR A 222 -21.78 -11.49 13.56
CA THR A 222 -22.40 -12.17 14.69
C THR A 222 -21.64 -11.85 15.97
N CYS A 223 -22.38 -11.56 17.04
CA CYS A 223 -21.81 -11.43 18.37
C CYS A 223 -21.34 -12.81 18.87
N PRO A 224 -20.06 -12.99 19.27
CA PRO A 224 -19.58 -14.28 19.73
C PRO A 224 -20.22 -14.74 21.05
N LYS A 225 -20.76 -13.82 21.87
CA LYS A 225 -21.35 -14.14 23.18
C LYS A 225 -22.84 -14.47 23.12
N CYS A 226 -23.65 -13.58 22.56
CA CYS A 226 -25.11 -13.75 22.52
C CYS A 226 -25.64 -14.25 21.17
N GLN A 227 -24.77 -14.44 20.16
CA GLN A 227 -25.15 -14.83 18.80
C GLN A 227 -26.09 -13.84 18.09
N ASP A 228 -26.28 -12.63 18.63
CA ASP A 228 -27.04 -11.58 17.96
C ASP A 228 -26.42 -11.24 16.59
N ARG A 229 -27.31 -11.04 15.61
CA ARG A 229 -26.96 -10.61 14.25
C ARG A 229 -26.77 -9.10 14.22
N LEU A 230 -25.66 -8.64 13.65
CA LEU A 230 -25.35 -7.24 13.41
C LEU A 230 -25.08 -7.02 11.93
N ILE A 231 -25.42 -5.82 11.45
CA ILE A 231 -25.14 -5.41 10.07
C ILE A 231 -24.35 -4.12 10.04
N PHE A 232 -23.50 -3.98 9.03
CA PHE A 232 -22.80 -2.73 8.72
C PHE A 232 -23.00 -2.38 7.25
N PRO A 233 -23.89 -1.42 6.94
CA PRO A 233 -24.13 -0.97 5.58
C PRO A 233 -22.95 -0.12 5.09
N ARG A 234 -22.42 -0.43 3.90
CA ARG A 234 -21.34 0.31 3.24
C ARG A 234 -21.93 1.31 2.26
N TYR A 235 -21.80 2.60 2.54
CA TYR A 235 -22.38 3.67 1.72
C TYR A 235 -21.33 4.37 0.87
N ASN A 236 -21.62 4.59 -0.41
CA ASN A 236 -20.84 5.49 -1.27
C ASN A 236 -21.45 6.89 -1.37
N ASP A 237 -22.73 7.09 -1.00
CA ASP A 237 -23.38 8.41 -1.02
C ASP A 237 -22.74 9.31 0.07
N PRO A 238 -21.98 10.36 -0.31
CA PRO A 238 -21.29 11.21 0.66
C PRO A 238 -22.26 11.99 1.56
N ALA A 239 -23.50 12.23 1.14
CA ALA A 239 -24.51 12.86 1.99
C ALA A 239 -24.86 11.97 3.20
N ILE A 240 -24.90 10.65 3.00
CA ILE A 240 -25.08 9.70 4.10
C ILE A 240 -23.85 9.69 5.00
N LEU A 241 -22.64 9.74 4.43
CA LEU A 241 -21.41 9.70 5.21
C LEU A 241 -21.25 10.90 6.15
N LEU A 242 -21.81 12.08 5.79
CA LEU A 242 -21.89 13.23 6.69
C LEU A 242 -22.75 12.97 7.95
N ILE A 243 -23.70 12.03 7.86
CA ILE A 243 -24.61 11.62 8.94
C ILE A 243 -24.02 10.45 9.72
N THR A 244 -23.63 9.36 9.03
CA THR A 244 -23.13 8.13 9.68
C THR A 244 -21.78 8.31 10.32
N ARG A 245 -20.92 9.16 9.75
CA ARG A 245 -19.62 9.56 10.29
C ARG A 245 -18.73 8.39 10.68
N THR A 246 -18.83 7.28 9.95
CA THR A 246 -18.10 6.05 10.27
C THR A 246 -17.84 5.22 9.02
N GLY A 247 -16.74 4.47 9.03
CA GLY A 247 -16.37 3.57 7.94
C GLY A 247 -14.89 3.21 7.91
N ARG A 248 -14.42 2.80 6.74
CA ARG A 248 -13.01 2.46 6.47
C ARG A 248 -12.41 3.43 5.46
N CYS A 249 -11.19 3.16 4.97
CA CYS A 249 -10.48 4.06 4.06
C CYS A 249 -11.33 4.60 2.89
N GLY A 250 -12.20 3.76 2.30
CA GLY A 250 -13.18 4.16 1.30
C GLY A 250 -14.09 5.31 1.73
N GLU A 251 -14.85 5.11 2.81
CA GLU A 251 -15.77 6.12 3.35
C GLU A 251 -15.04 7.36 3.87
N TRP A 252 -13.88 7.16 4.50
CA TRP A 252 -13.02 8.23 5.00
C TRP A 252 -12.56 9.15 3.88
N ALA A 253 -11.93 8.62 2.83
CA ALA A 253 -11.47 9.41 1.69
C ALA A 253 -12.63 10.07 0.94
N ASN A 254 -13.76 9.38 0.80
CA ASN A 254 -14.95 9.89 0.13
C ASN A 254 -15.52 11.12 0.85
N CYS A 255 -15.82 10.99 2.14
CA CYS A 255 -16.36 12.08 2.95
C CYS A 255 -15.36 13.25 3.04
N PHE A 256 -14.07 12.95 3.28
CA PHE A 256 -13.04 13.98 3.36
C PHE A 256 -12.84 14.75 2.05
N CYS A 257 -12.92 14.06 0.90
CA CYS A 257 -12.84 14.70 -0.42
C CYS A 257 -13.99 15.70 -0.61
N LEU A 258 -15.22 15.36 -0.23
CA LEU A 258 -16.36 16.29 -0.25
C LEU A 258 -16.11 17.51 0.65
N LEU A 259 -15.59 17.31 1.87
CA LEU A 259 -15.30 18.39 2.81
C LEU A 259 -14.23 19.36 2.24
N CYS A 260 -13.19 18.83 1.60
CA CYS A 260 -12.19 19.66 0.93
C CYS A 260 -12.78 20.43 -0.26
N ARG A 261 -13.57 19.75 -1.11
CA ARG A 261 -14.27 20.40 -2.23
C ARG A 261 -15.22 21.50 -1.76
N SER A 262 -15.94 21.30 -0.66
CA SER A 262 -16.89 22.29 -0.12
C SER A 262 -16.21 23.57 0.40
N LEU A 263 -14.94 23.49 0.78
CA LEU A 263 -14.11 24.65 1.14
C LEU A 263 -13.45 25.33 -0.07
N GLY A 264 -13.65 24.80 -1.29
CA GLY A 264 -13.17 25.40 -2.53
C GLY A 264 -11.81 24.89 -3.00
N TYR A 265 -11.24 23.88 -2.34
CA TYR A 265 -9.99 23.25 -2.81
C TYR A 265 -10.23 22.45 -4.08
N GLU A 266 -9.31 22.51 -5.04
CA GLU A 266 -9.26 21.54 -6.14
C GLU A 266 -8.75 20.21 -5.59
N THR A 267 -9.53 19.14 -5.77
CA THR A 267 -9.20 17.83 -5.19
C THR A 267 -9.23 16.71 -6.22
N ARG A 268 -8.51 15.64 -5.92
CA ARG A 268 -8.59 14.35 -6.61
C ARG A 268 -8.87 13.27 -5.58
N PHE A 269 -9.72 12.32 -5.95
CA PHE A 269 -9.85 11.05 -5.26
C PHE A 269 -8.82 10.08 -5.83
N ILE A 270 -8.01 9.47 -4.98
CA ILE A 270 -6.90 8.60 -5.39
C ILE A 270 -7.27 7.14 -5.16
N LEU A 271 -7.21 6.36 -6.24
CA LEU A 271 -7.41 4.92 -6.25
C LEU A 271 -6.07 4.21 -6.33
N ASP A 272 -5.69 3.49 -5.27
CA ASP A 272 -4.58 2.53 -5.32
C ASP A 272 -5.13 1.09 -5.42
N LYS A 273 -4.70 0.39 -6.47
CA LYS A 273 -5.13 -0.99 -6.75
C LYS A 273 -4.69 -2.02 -5.70
N THR A 274 -3.88 -1.63 -4.73
CA THR A 274 -3.49 -2.45 -3.57
C THR A 274 -4.36 -2.21 -2.33
N ASP A 275 -5.65 -1.95 -2.56
CA ASP A 275 -6.72 -1.84 -1.55
C ASP A 275 -6.52 -0.66 -0.58
N HIS A 276 -6.27 0.53 -1.12
CA HIS A 276 -6.28 1.77 -0.36
C HIS A 276 -6.74 2.94 -1.23
N VAL A 277 -7.23 4.00 -0.60
CA VAL A 277 -7.67 5.22 -1.25
C VAL A 277 -7.39 6.42 -0.36
N TRP A 278 -7.14 7.58 -0.97
CA TRP A 278 -6.86 8.84 -0.27
C TRP A 278 -7.22 10.03 -1.17
N VAL A 279 -6.78 11.23 -0.81
CA VAL A 279 -7.10 12.48 -1.50
C VAL A 279 -5.82 13.22 -1.91
N GLU A 280 -5.83 13.91 -3.04
CA GLU A 280 -4.83 14.96 -3.33
C GLU A 280 -5.53 16.32 -3.38
N ILE A 281 -4.83 17.36 -2.94
CA ILE A 281 -5.27 18.77 -2.99
C ILE A 281 -4.26 19.57 -3.81
N PHE A 282 -4.72 20.39 -4.76
CA PHE A 282 -3.82 21.22 -5.55
C PHE A 282 -3.35 22.45 -4.76
N SER A 283 -2.03 22.61 -4.60
CA SER A 283 -1.42 23.85 -4.12
C SER A 283 -1.25 24.81 -5.29
N LYS A 284 -1.87 25.99 -5.20
CA LYS A 284 -1.65 27.04 -6.21
C LYS A 284 -0.28 27.69 -6.00
N SER A 285 0.17 27.83 -4.75
CA SER A 285 1.43 28.49 -4.44
C SER A 285 2.65 27.67 -4.86
N LEU A 286 2.58 26.34 -4.71
CA LEU A 286 3.62 25.39 -5.11
C LEU A 286 3.42 24.85 -6.53
N SER A 287 2.28 25.13 -7.16
CA SER A 287 1.92 24.66 -8.50
C SER A 287 2.00 23.13 -8.66
N ARG A 288 1.68 22.37 -7.61
CA ARG A 288 1.68 20.90 -7.61
C ARG A 288 0.57 20.30 -6.75
N TRP A 289 0.31 19.02 -6.94
CA TRP A 289 -0.62 18.26 -6.13
C TRP A 289 0.04 17.81 -4.82
N ILE A 290 -0.70 17.96 -3.72
CA ILE A 290 -0.27 17.62 -2.36
C ILE A 290 -1.05 16.39 -1.90
N HIS A 291 -0.32 15.34 -1.55
CA HIS A 291 -0.88 14.12 -0.99
C HIS A 291 -1.56 14.39 0.37
N CYS A 292 -2.77 13.86 0.58
CA CYS A 292 -3.55 13.98 1.81
C CYS A 292 -4.20 12.64 2.19
N ASP A 293 -3.74 12.00 3.27
CA ASP A 293 -4.39 10.80 3.81
C ASP A 293 -5.13 11.12 5.12
N PRO A 294 -6.48 11.25 5.10
CA PRO A 294 -7.26 11.58 6.28
C PRO A 294 -7.30 10.44 7.32
N CYS A 295 -7.13 9.17 6.89
CA CYS A 295 -7.10 8.04 7.81
C CYS A 295 -5.87 8.09 8.70
N GLU A 296 -4.75 8.56 8.13
CA GLU A 296 -3.46 8.63 8.81
C GLU A 296 -3.16 10.02 9.38
N ASN A 297 -3.99 11.03 9.10
CA ASN A 297 -3.73 12.44 9.42
C ASN A 297 -2.34 12.87 8.90
N THR A 298 -2.03 12.49 7.67
CA THR A 298 -0.71 12.69 7.04
C THR A 298 -0.83 13.52 5.77
N LEU A 299 -0.04 14.58 5.69
CA LEU A 299 0.00 15.52 4.58
C LEU A 299 1.38 15.47 3.91
N ASP A 300 1.39 15.46 2.58
CA ASP A 300 2.58 15.57 1.72
C ASP A 300 3.70 14.55 1.97
N LYS A 301 3.34 13.33 2.39
CA LYS A 301 4.26 12.18 2.52
C LYS A 301 3.87 11.03 1.58
N PRO A 302 3.95 11.20 0.24
CA PRO A 302 3.47 10.20 -0.71
C PRO A 302 4.20 8.86 -0.58
N LEU A 303 5.47 8.85 -0.17
CA LEU A 303 6.24 7.61 0.01
C LEU A 303 5.87 6.80 1.26
N MET A 304 4.94 7.27 2.10
CA MET A 304 4.52 6.54 3.31
C MET A 304 3.99 5.13 3.00
N TYR A 305 3.38 4.93 1.83
CA TYR A 305 2.80 3.64 1.46
C TYR A 305 3.89 2.63 1.03
N GLU A 306 4.81 3.03 0.17
CA GLU A 306 5.91 2.15 -0.26
C GLU A 306 6.94 1.96 0.85
N LYS A 307 7.38 3.04 1.51
CA LYS A 307 8.48 2.99 2.47
C LYS A 307 8.02 2.74 3.90
N GLY A 308 6.91 3.34 4.32
CA GLY A 308 6.38 3.15 5.68
C GLY A 308 5.62 1.84 5.84
N TRP A 309 4.73 1.53 4.88
CA TRP A 309 3.88 0.33 4.94
C TRP A 309 4.42 -0.85 4.13
N ASN A 310 5.54 -0.68 3.41
CA ASN A 310 6.11 -1.70 2.54
C ASN A 310 5.12 -2.21 1.47
N LYS A 311 4.20 -1.35 1.00
CA LYS A 311 3.22 -1.73 -0.03
C LYS A 311 3.91 -2.00 -1.36
N LYS A 312 3.51 -3.09 -2.01
CA LYS A 312 3.93 -3.45 -3.37
C LYS A 312 3.00 -2.81 -4.40
N LEU A 313 3.11 -1.49 -4.58
CA LEU A 313 2.25 -0.69 -5.46
C LEU A 313 2.28 -1.16 -6.93
N SER A 314 1.20 -0.91 -7.67
CA SER A 314 1.08 -1.21 -9.11
C SER A 314 0.45 -0.07 -9.91
N TYR A 315 -0.80 0.27 -9.62
CA TYR A 315 -1.54 1.36 -10.26
C TYR A 315 -2.10 2.29 -9.17
N VAL A 316 -1.78 3.57 -9.26
CA VAL A 316 -2.36 4.63 -8.44
C VAL A 316 -2.94 5.69 -9.38
N ILE A 317 -4.27 5.78 -9.44
CA ILE A 317 -5.00 6.62 -10.39
C ILE A 317 -5.69 7.75 -9.66
N ALA A 318 -5.42 8.98 -10.07
CA ALA A 318 -6.07 10.17 -9.55
C ALA A 318 -7.27 10.55 -10.42
N ILE A 319 -8.40 10.84 -9.77
CA ILE A 319 -9.67 11.13 -10.43
C ILE A 319 -10.24 12.43 -9.86
N SER A 320 -10.37 13.47 -10.69
CA SER A 320 -11.05 14.72 -10.34
C SER A 320 -12.35 14.88 -11.16
N CYS A 321 -13.05 15.99 -10.94
CA CYS A 321 -14.21 16.37 -11.75
C CYS A 321 -13.82 16.82 -13.18
N GLU A 322 -12.54 17.07 -13.45
CA GLU A 322 -12.06 17.62 -14.74
C GLU A 322 -11.07 16.71 -15.47
N GLU A 323 -10.40 15.78 -14.79
CA GLU A 323 -9.39 14.92 -15.41
C GLU A 323 -9.09 13.65 -14.63
N ILE A 324 -8.47 12.70 -15.32
CA ILE A 324 -7.91 11.48 -14.75
C ILE A 324 -6.42 11.44 -15.10
N GLN A 325 -5.61 11.10 -14.11
CA GLN A 325 -4.17 11.05 -14.26
C GLN A 325 -3.61 9.81 -13.56
N ASP A 326 -2.70 9.08 -14.22
CA ASP A 326 -1.89 8.08 -13.54
C ASP A 326 -0.82 8.81 -12.74
N VAL A 327 -0.90 8.69 -11.41
CA VAL A 327 -0.02 9.33 -10.45
C VAL A 327 0.88 8.31 -9.74
N THR A 328 0.93 7.05 -10.20
CA THR A 328 1.70 5.95 -9.61
C THR A 328 3.11 6.36 -9.23
N TRP A 329 3.78 7.07 -10.14
CA TRP A 329 5.19 7.45 -10.04
C TRP A 329 5.50 8.43 -8.90
N ARG A 330 4.50 9.18 -8.41
CA ARG A 330 4.64 10.03 -7.21
C ARG A 330 4.79 9.20 -5.92
N TYR A 331 4.26 7.98 -5.93
CA TYR A 331 4.14 7.14 -4.73
C TYR A 331 5.18 6.01 -4.66
N THR A 332 6.14 5.95 -5.58
CA THR A 332 7.16 4.90 -5.62
C THR A 332 8.54 5.48 -5.93
N THR A 333 9.57 4.93 -5.29
CA THR A 333 10.98 5.19 -5.62
C THR A 333 11.57 4.14 -6.58
N ASP A 334 10.85 3.04 -6.82
CA ASP A 334 11.34 1.88 -7.57
C ASP A 334 10.42 1.58 -8.76
N PHE A 335 10.63 2.34 -9.84
CA PHE A 335 9.80 2.31 -11.03
C PHE A 335 9.82 0.93 -11.71
N ASP A 336 10.97 0.25 -11.73
CA ASP A 336 11.12 -1.04 -12.40
C ASP A 336 10.32 -2.14 -11.69
N LYS A 337 10.37 -2.18 -10.35
CA LYS A 337 9.55 -3.12 -9.59
C LYS A 337 8.05 -2.86 -9.75
N VAL A 338 7.63 -1.59 -9.82
CA VAL A 338 6.23 -1.23 -10.09
C VAL A 338 5.84 -1.65 -11.51
N ARG A 339 6.65 -1.34 -12.52
CA ARG A 339 6.43 -1.73 -13.92
C ARG A 339 6.24 -3.24 -14.07
N ALA A 340 7.05 -4.04 -13.37
CA ALA A 340 6.92 -5.50 -13.36
C ALA A 340 5.58 -6.01 -12.79
N ARG A 341 4.90 -5.23 -11.93
CA ARG A 341 3.60 -5.57 -11.33
C ARG A 341 2.41 -5.04 -12.13
N ARG A 342 2.62 -4.16 -13.10
CA ARG A 342 1.57 -3.54 -13.92
C ARG A 342 1.10 -4.48 -15.03
N LYS A 343 0.18 -5.38 -14.66
CA LYS A 343 -0.35 -6.45 -15.53
C LYS A 343 -1.87 -6.39 -15.75
N LEU A 344 -2.53 -5.29 -15.41
CA LEU A 344 -3.98 -5.14 -15.58
C LEU A 344 -4.38 -4.71 -17.00
N CYS A 345 -3.56 -3.91 -17.65
CA CYS A 345 -3.72 -3.46 -19.03
C CYS A 345 -2.36 -3.05 -19.62
N ARG A 346 -2.31 -2.84 -20.95
CA ARG A 346 -1.14 -2.22 -21.60
C ARG A 346 -1.08 -0.74 -21.24
N GLU A 347 0.13 -0.19 -21.10
CA GLU A 347 0.32 1.23 -20.77
C GLU A 347 -0.32 2.17 -21.79
N GLU A 348 -0.20 1.85 -23.08
CA GLU A 348 -0.84 2.59 -24.18
C GLU A 348 -2.37 2.65 -24.03
N ASP A 349 -2.99 1.53 -23.66
CA ASP A 349 -4.43 1.46 -23.48
C ASP A 349 -4.89 2.35 -22.33
N LEU A 350 -4.12 2.40 -21.23
CA LEU A 350 -4.41 3.26 -20.09
C LEU A 350 -4.28 4.74 -20.46
N ILE A 351 -3.21 5.12 -21.16
CA ILE A 351 -3.00 6.50 -21.64
C ILE A 351 -4.15 6.94 -22.55
N ILE A 352 -4.50 6.14 -23.55
CA ILE A 352 -5.60 6.45 -24.48
C ILE A 352 -6.92 6.61 -23.73
N PHE A 353 -7.21 5.70 -22.78
CA PHE A 353 -8.42 5.79 -21.95
C PHE A 353 -8.45 7.08 -21.13
N MET A 354 -7.37 7.40 -20.41
CA MET A 354 -7.31 8.60 -19.56
C MET A 354 -7.47 9.89 -20.36
N LEU A 355 -6.82 10.00 -21.53
CA LEU A 355 -6.91 11.19 -22.38
C LEU A 355 -8.31 11.36 -22.97
N LYS A 356 -8.91 10.28 -23.50
CA LYS A 356 -10.29 10.32 -24.02
C LYS A 356 -11.27 10.69 -22.93
N PHE A 357 -11.19 10.03 -21.77
CA PHE A 357 -12.15 10.25 -20.70
C PHE A 357 -11.97 11.63 -20.05
N SER A 358 -10.73 12.14 -19.93
CA SER A 358 -10.50 13.53 -19.53
C SER A 358 -11.09 14.52 -20.53
N ASN A 359 -10.98 14.28 -21.84
CA ASN A 359 -11.60 15.15 -22.84
C ASN A 359 -13.13 15.18 -22.72
N GLU A 360 -13.75 14.03 -22.44
CA GLU A 360 -15.20 13.94 -22.18
C GLU A 360 -15.60 14.79 -20.98
N LEU A 361 -14.89 14.68 -19.84
CA LEU A 361 -15.11 15.50 -18.64
C LEU A 361 -14.92 17.00 -18.91
N GLN A 362 -14.01 17.36 -19.82
CA GLN A 362 -13.67 18.74 -20.13
C GLN A 362 -14.58 19.36 -21.20
N THR A 363 -15.52 18.62 -21.81
CA THR A 363 -16.29 19.06 -22.97
C THR A 363 -16.91 20.45 -22.78
N SER A 364 -17.55 20.68 -21.64
CA SER A 364 -18.25 21.93 -21.29
C SER A 364 -17.33 23.04 -20.74
N LEU A 365 -16.04 22.78 -20.55
CA LEU A 365 -15.11 23.76 -19.99
C LEU A 365 -14.68 24.81 -21.04
N PRO A 366 -14.45 26.07 -20.63
CA PRO A 366 -13.86 27.09 -21.48
C PRO A 366 -12.46 26.71 -21.99
N GLN A 367 -12.09 27.22 -23.17
CA GLN A 367 -10.79 26.92 -23.79
C GLN A 367 -9.60 27.34 -22.93
N GLU A 368 -9.72 28.43 -22.18
CA GLU A 368 -8.70 28.88 -21.23
C GLU A 368 -8.44 27.84 -20.12
N ARG A 369 -9.51 27.29 -19.53
CA ARG A 369 -9.41 26.24 -18.50
C ARG A 369 -8.82 24.96 -19.08
N LYS A 370 -9.24 24.54 -20.28
CA LYS A 370 -8.65 23.39 -20.99
C LYS A 370 -7.15 23.55 -21.18
N SER A 371 -6.71 24.73 -21.62
CA SER A 371 -5.29 25.05 -21.83
C SER A 371 -4.49 25.05 -20.53
N TYR A 372 -5.07 25.61 -19.46
CA TYR A 372 -4.49 25.55 -18.12
C TYR A 372 -4.32 24.11 -17.62
N LEU A 373 -5.34 23.27 -17.76
CA LEU A 373 -5.31 21.87 -17.34
C LEU A 373 -4.26 21.07 -18.11
N ALA A 374 -4.18 21.26 -19.44
CA ALA A 374 -3.16 20.61 -20.27
C ALA A 374 -1.74 21.00 -19.83
N LYS A 375 -1.51 22.29 -19.54
CA LYS A 375 -0.21 22.78 -19.04
C LYS A 375 0.12 22.20 -17.66
N ARG A 376 -0.86 22.14 -16.74
CA ARG A 376 -0.70 21.54 -15.42
C ARG A 376 -0.33 20.05 -15.52
N ARG A 377 -1.04 19.30 -16.36
CA ARG A 377 -0.75 17.88 -16.61
C ARG A 377 0.66 17.66 -17.14
N LEU A 378 1.12 18.51 -18.06
CA LEU A 378 2.48 18.43 -18.58
C LEU A 378 3.53 18.59 -17.47
N TYR A 379 3.39 19.60 -16.61
CA TYR A 379 4.30 19.78 -15.48
C TYR A 379 4.27 18.61 -14.51
N GLU A 380 3.09 18.05 -14.26
CA GLU A 380 2.93 16.87 -13.41
C GLU A 380 3.62 15.64 -14.02
N CYS A 381 3.51 15.42 -15.34
CA CYS A 381 4.24 14.35 -16.02
C CYS A 381 5.75 14.55 -15.90
N ILE A 382 6.25 15.78 -16.01
CA ILE A 382 7.68 16.09 -15.87
C ILE A 382 8.17 15.80 -14.45
N GLU A 383 7.41 16.19 -13.42
CA GLU A 383 7.68 15.85 -12.01
C GLU A 383 7.86 14.34 -11.83
N MET A 384 7.01 13.56 -12.50
CA MET A 384 6.96 12.10 -12.39
C MET A 384 7.96 11.35 -13.29
N LEU A 385 8.80 12.03 -14.07
CA LEU A 385 9.85 11.39 -14.88
C LEU A 385 10.99 10.84 -14.03
N ALA A 386 11.25 11.44 -12.86
CA ALA A 386 12.28 11.00 -11.93
C ALA A 386 11.63 10.41 -10.67
N PRO A 387 12.18 9.33 -10.10
CA PRO A 387 11.71 8.83 -8.82
C PRO A 387 11.83 9.90 -7.73
N PRO A 388 10.79 10.12 -6.90
CA PRO A 388 10.87 10.98 -5.74
C PRO A 388 11.97 10.53 -4.78
N GLN A 389 12.55 11.47 -4.04
CA GLN A 389 13.55 11.18 -3.02
C GLN A 389 12.87 10.83 -1.69
N ALA A 390 13.40 9.80 -1.02
CA ALA A 390 12.98 9.47 0.34
C ALA A 390 13.53 10.52 1.32
N ASP A 391 12.64 11.27 1.95
CA ASP A 391 12.94 12.37 2.87
C ASP A 391 12.62 11.98 4.33
N GLY A 392 13.48 11.14 4.90
CA GLY A 392 13.45 10.78 6.31
C GLY A 392 12.77 9.46 6.63
N GLU A 393 12.37 9.29 7.89
CA GLU A 393 11.71 8.07 8.36
C GLU A 393 10.19 8.11 8.09
N TYR A 394 9.69 7.02 7.53
CA TYR A 394 8.25 6.82 7.30
C TYR A 394 7.68 5.91 8.38
N ASP A 395 6.53 6.29 8.92
CA ASP A 395 5.85 5.51 9.95
C ASP A 395 5.01 4.39 9.34
N GLY A 396 4.84 3.32 10.12
CA GLY A 396 3.91 2.24 9.78
C GLY A 396 2.45 2.68 9.88
N ARG A 397 1.55 1.87 9.31
CA ARG A 397 0.12 2.15 9.26
C ARG A 397 -0.51 2.22 10.65
N THR A 398 -1.35 3.22 10.87
CA THR A 398 -2.10 3.39 12.12
C THR A 398 -3.57 2.96 12.03
N SER A 399 -4.18 3.02 10.84
CA SER A 399 -5.58 2.60 10.61
C SER A 399 -5.75 1.09 10.36
N GLY A 400 -6.90 0.53 10.72
CA GLY A 400 -7.22 -0.89 10.54
C GLY A 400 -6.90 -1.76 11.76
N SER A 401 -7.46 -2.97 11.78
CA SER A 401 -7.18 -3.92 12.88
C SER A 401 -5.68 -4.26 12.90
N LEU A 402 -5.15 -4.53 14.09
CA LEU A 402 -3.75 -4.90 14.23
C LEU A 402 -3.41 -6.17 13.46
N GLU A 403 -4.26 -7.20 13.54
CA GLU A 403 -4.09 -8.45 12.81
C GLU A 403 -4.00 -8.21 11.30
N TRP A 404 -4.88 -7.37 10.75
CA TRP A 404 -4.87 -7.01 9.34
C TRP A 404 -3.59 -6.29 8.92
N ARG A 405 -3.06 -5.39 9.77
CA ARG A 405 -1.79 -4.68 9.52
C ARG A 405 -0.58 -5.60 9.60
N LEU A 406 -0.53 -6.48 10.60
CA LEU A 406 0.56 -7.44 10.79
C LEU A 406 0.63 -8.44 9.63
N ASN A 407 -0.50 -8.99 9.21
CA ASN A 407 -0.57 -9.93 8.08
C ASN A 407 -0.08 -9.32 6.75
N ARG A 408 -0.04 -7.98 6.66
CA ARG A 408 0.39 -7.23 5.49
C ARG A 408 1.78 -6.61 5.64
N ASN A 409 2.45 -6.83 6.77
CA ASN A 409 3.73 -6.19 7.14
C ASN A 409 3.69 -4.66 7.05
N GLU A 410 2.54 -4.05 7.38
CA GLU A 410 2.33 -2.59 7.33
C GLU A 410 2.65 -1.92 8.69
N CYS A 411 3.23 -2.62 9.65
CA CYS A 411 3.64 -2.08 10.96
C CYS A 411 5.16 -1.79 10.98
N LYS A 412 5.58 -0.72 11.66
CA LYS A 412 7.00 -0.46 11.92
C LYS A 412 7.53 -1.53 12.90
N GLU A 413 8.67 -2.15 12.58
CA GLU A 413 9.39 -3.01 13.52
C GLU A 413 9.95 -2.16 14.70
N THR A 414 10.26 -2.84 15.80
CA THR A 414 10.65 -2.31 17.13
C THR A 414 11.45 -1.00 17.12
N PRO A 415 11.16 -0.05 18.04
CA PRO A 415 11.94 1.19 18.18
C PRO A 415 13.42 0.90 18.41
N GLN A 416 14.26 1.81 17.89
CA GLN A 416 15.71 1.78 18.06
C GLN A 416 16.07 1.76 19.55
N LYS A 417 16.97 0.86 19.96
CA LYS A 417 17.33 0.68 21.36
C LYS A 417 17.91 1.96 21.96
N PHE A 418 17.16 2.65 22.81
CA PHE A 418 17.61 3.89 23.47
C PHE A 418 18.23 3.62 24.84
N ILE A 419 19.42 4.19 25.09
CA ILE A 419 20.11 4.13 26.39
C ILE A 419 20.24 5.55 26.95
N TRP A 420 19.72 5.77 28.15
CA TRP A 420 19.82 7.05 28.85
C TRP A 420 21.20 7.22 29.48
N GLU A 421 21.90 8.27 29.08
CA GLU A 421 23.17 8.71 29.67
C GLU A 421 23.00 10.11 30.32
N PRO A 422 23.62 10.35 31.49
CA PRO A 422 23.62 11.68 32.12
C PRO A 422 24.29 12.73 31.24
N ASN A 423 23.71 13.93 31.17
CA ASN A 423 24.34 15.10 30.52
C ASN A 423 25.23 15.88 31.51
N GLU A 424 25.92 16.92 31.02
CA GLU A 424 26.85 17.71 31.84
C GLU A 424 26.22 18.35 33.09
N VAL A 425 24.94 18.76 33.00
CA VAL A 425 24.22 19.35 34.14
C VAL A 425 23.92 18.29 35.19
N GLU A 426 23.44 17.13 34.76
CA GLU A 426 23.13 15.99 35.62
C GLU A 426 24.40 15.43 36.29
N ILE A 427 25.53 15.40 35.56
CA ILE A 427 26.85 15.01 36.09
C ILE A 427 27.32 16.00 37.16
N ARG A 428 27.21 17.31 36.90
CA ARG A 428 27.61 18.36 37.83
C ARG A 428 26.79 18.34 39.12
N ASN A 429 25.48 18.15 38.98
CA ASN A 429 24.54 18.10 40.11
C ASN A 429 24.53 16.74 40.81
N LYS A 430 25.18 15.71 40.22
CA LYS A 430 25.17 14.32 40.68
C LYS A 430 23.76 13.73 40.81
N ILE A 431 22.81 14.22 40.01
CA ILE A 431 21.41 13.80 40.02
C ILE A 431 20.96 13.63 38.57
N PHE A 432 20.38 12.46 38.27
CA PHE A 432 19.68 12.18 37.02
C PHE A 432 18.21 11.89 37.34
N SER A 433 17.27 12.59 36.70
CA SER A 433 15.85 12.46 36.99
C SER A 433 14.99 12.59 35.73
N LEU A 434 14.34 11.48 35.37
CA LEU A 434 13.57 11.31 34.13
C LEU A 434 12.10 11.04 34.45
N LYS A 435 11.20 11.75 33.77
CA LYS A 435 9.75 11.55 33.91
C LYS A 435 9.06 11.44 32.55
N TYR A 436 8.28 10.37 32.36
CA TYR A 436 7.42 10.21 31.20
C TYR A 436 6.00 10.74 31.47
N TYR A 437 5.49 11.55 30.55
CA TYR A 437 4.13 12.10 30.59
C TYR A 437 3.28 11.46 29.50
N SER A 438 2.47 10.47 29.89
CA SER A 438 1.59 9.77 28.95
C SER A 438 0.58 10.69 28.27
N SER A 439 0.07 11.74 28.92
CA SER A 439 -0.88 12.69 28.32
C SER A 439 -0.27 13.51 27.19
N LYS A 440 0.99 13.93 27.34
CA LYS A 440 1.74 14.72 26.35
C LYS A 440 2.59 13.88 25.40
N ASN A 441 2.67 12.57 25.64
CA ASN A 441 3.52 11.62 24.90
C ASN A 441 5.00 12.04 24.85
N LYS A 442 5.60 12.39 25.99
CA LYS A 442 7.01 12.83 26.03
C LYS A 442 7.71 12.56 27.35
N TYR A 443 9.02 12.43 27.28
CA TYR A 443 9.91 12.40 28.43
C TYR A 443 10.44 13.79 28.75
N LEU A 444 10.63 14.08 30.03
CA LEU A 444 11.26 15.28 30.55
C LEU A 444 12.41 14.87 31.47
N ARG A 445 13.61 15.36 31.18
CA ARG A 445 14.72 15.40 32.14
C ARG A 445 14.51 16.59 33.05
N THR A 446 14.27 16.36 34.33
CA THR A 446 13.85 17.45 35.24
C THR A 446 15.00 18.39 35.62
N GLU A 447 16.24 17.90 35.62
CA GLU A 447 17.42 18.70 35.94
C GLU A 447 17.89 19.58 34.78
N SER A 448 17.91 19.05 33.55
CA SER A 448 18.34 19.80 32.36
C SER A 448 17.21 20.43 31.55
N LEU A 449 15.96 20.07 31.84
CA LEU A 449 14.76 20.45 31.09
C LEU A 449 14.71 19.95 29.65
N ASP A 450 15.58 18.98 29.29
CA ASP A 450 15.55 18.35 27.98
C ASP A 450 14.29 17.52 27.78
N VAL A 451 13.76 17.55 26.56
CA VAL A 451 12.53 16.85 26.17
C VAL A 451 12.82 15.84 25.07
N VAL A 452 12.31 14.62 25.25
CA VAL A 452 12.26 13.60 24.19
C VAL A 452 10.81 13.33 23.85
N GLU A 453 10.39 13.68 22.64
CA GLU A 453 9.03 13.46 22.15
C GLU A 453 8.84 11.99 21.74
N GLY A 454 7.66 11.42 22.00
CA GLY A 454 7.34 10.02 21.76
C GLY A 454 7.78 9.09 22.88
N TRP A 455 6.90 8.19 23.32
CA TRP A 455 7.26 7.18 24.33
C TRP A 455 8.23 6.15 23.79
N GLU A 456 8.10 5.83 22.51
CA GLU A 456 8.90 4.89 21.73
C GLU A 456 10.38 5.30 21.65
N ASN A 457 10.67 6.61 21.64
CA ASN A 457 12.01 7.15 21.46
C ASN A 457 12.88 7.12 22.72
N GLY A 458 12.30 6.80 23.88
CA GLY A 458 13.01 6.69 25.15
C GLY A 458 13.22 5.27 25.63
N VAL A 459 12.82 4.28 24.83
CA VAL A 459 12.72 2.88 25.25
C VAL A 459 13.91 2.07 24.73
N PHE A 460 14.45 1.20 25.57
CA PHE A 460 15.53 0.29 25.19
C PHE A 460 15.00 -0.92 24.43
N GLU A 461 13.94 -1.53 24.95
CA GLU A 461 13.31 -2.70 24.32
C GLU A 461 11.80 -2.68 24.58
N VAL A 462 11.03 -3.05 23.57
CA VAL A 462 9.57 -3.16 23.70
C VAL A 462 9.03 -4.32 22.90
N LYS A 463 8.06 -5.00 23.47
CA LYS A 463 7.30 -6.07 22.84
C LYS A 463 5.83 -5.89 23.20
N SER A 464 4.96 -5.79 22.19
CA SER A 464 3.51 -5.76 22.38
C SER A 464 3.01 -4.72 23.38
N ILE A 465 3.56 -3.49 23.33
CA ILE A 465 3.08 -2.33 24.10
C ILE A 465 2.76 -1.20 23.14
N PHE A 466 1.70 -0.44 23.44
CA PHE A 466 1.35 0.78 22.73
C PHE A 466 0.78 1.82 23.70
N ARG A 467 0.73 3.07 23.24
CA ARG A 467 0.06 4.16 23.97
C ARG A 467 -1.43 4.18 23.62
N LYS A 468 -2.29 3.88 24.59
CA LYS A 468 -3.74 4.03 24.50
C LYS A 468 -4.13 5.46 24.87
N VAL A 469 -5.02 6.04 24.07
CA VAL A 469 -5.69 7.32 24.34
C VAL A 469 -7.17 7.02 24.42
N GLU A 470 -7.77 7.27 25.58
CA GLU A 470 -9.19 7.06 25.82
C GLU A 470 -9.85 8.40 26.09
N PHE A 471 -10.62 8.88 25.11
CA PHE A 471 -11.27 10.19 25.18
C PHE A 471 -12.46 10.18 26.15
N ASP A 472 -13.21 9.07 26.20
CA ASP A 472 -14.37 8.91 27.08
C ASP A 472 -13.99 9.00 28.57
N TRP A 473 -12.79 8.51 28.91
CA TRP A 473 -12.27 8.49 30.29
C TRP A 473 -11.26 9.62 30.55
N LYS A 474 -10.92 10.41 29.52
CA LYS A 474 -9.85 11.44 29.55
C LYS A 474 -8.51 10.89 30.06
N GLN A 475 -8.16 9.67 29.67
CA GLN A 475 -6.95 8.98 30.11
C GLN A 475 -5.99 8.71 28.94
N CYS A 476 -4.70 8.71 29.24
CA CYS A 476 -3.64 8.29 28.32
C CYS A 476 -2.66 7.41 29.10
N TYR A 477 -2.35 6.22 28.59
CA TYR A 477 -1.46 5.28 29.28
C TYR A 477 -0.80 4.32 28.30
N LEU A 478 0.28 3.67 28.75
CA LEU A 478 0.89 2.56 28.02
C LEU A 478 0.18 1.26 28.41
N SER A 479 -0.17 0.44 27.41
CA SER A 479 -0.89 -0.81 27.62
C SER A 479 -0.32 -1.93 26.76
N ARG A 480 -0.51 -3.17 27.21
CA ARG A 480 -0.29 -4.34 26.37
C ARG A 480 -1.21 -4.28 25.17
N THR A 481 -0.65 -4.52 24.00
CA THR A 481 -1.36 -4.59 22.73
C THR A 481 -2.49 -5.63 22.80
N GLU A 482 -3.70 -5.23 22.39
CA GLU A 482 -4.88 -6.10 22.40
C GLU A 482 -4.62 -7.37 21.58
N GLY A 483 -5.00 -8.53 22.14
CA GLY A 483 -4.74 -9.85 21.53
C GLY A 483 -3.36 -10.47 21.83
N SER A 484 -2.41 -9.72 22.40
CA SER A 484 -1.09 -10.28 22.77
C SER A 484 -1.15 -11.07 24.08
N LYS A 485 -0.43 -12.20 24.15
CA LYS A 485 -0.32 -13.03 25.37
C LYS A 485 0.44 -12.31 26.49
N ASP A 486 1.49 -11.58 26.15
CA ASP A 486 2.35 -10.83 27.05
C ASP A 486 2.76 -9.49 26.42
N GLY A 487 3.25 -8.56 27.24
CA GLY A 487 3.82 -7.29 26.78
C GLY A 487 4.95 -6.87 27.71
N THR A 488 6.02 -6.34 27.15
CA THR A 488 7.23 -5.92 27.89
C THR A 488 7.69 -4.56 27.39
N ILE A 489 8.09 -3.69 28.31
CA ILE A 489 8.73 -2.42 28.02
C ILE A 489 9.92 -2.25 28.96
N GLN A 490 11.05 -1.81 28.44
CA GLN A 490 12.30 -1.68 29.18
C GLN A 490 12.95 -0.32 28.93
N TRP A 491 13.42 0.30 30.01
CA TRP A 491 14.28 1.48 29.96
C TRP A 491 15.66 1.11 30.47
N ARG A 492 16.71 1.57 29.79
CA ARG A 492 18.11 1.31 30.17
C ARG A 492 18.84 2.61 30.46
N PHE A 493 19.61 2.61 31.54
CA PHE A 493 20.43 3.74 31.99
C PHE A 493 21.89 3.31 32.06
N SER A 494 22.82 4.17 31.67
CA SER A 494 24.26 3.89 31.67
C SER A 494 25.04 5.07 32.23
N SER A 495 25.94 4.78 33.16
CA SER A 495 26.97 5.71 33.66
C SER A 495 28.37 5.36 33.16
N LYS A 496 28.54 4.43 32.20
CA LYS A 496 29.86 3.92 31.79
C LYS A 496 30.84 4.99 31.29
N LYS A 497 30.34 6.10 30.74
CA LYS A 497 31.14 7.20 30.22
C LYS A 497 31.53 8.25 31.26
N VAL A 498 31.05 8.10 32.49
CA VAL A 498 31.26 9.05 33.58
C VAL A 498 31.83 8.32 34.79
N ASN A 499 32.89 8.88 35.39
CA ASN A 499 33.57 8.28 36.54
C ASN A 499 32.78 8.52 37.85
N LEU A 500 31.48 8.17 37.83
CA LEU A 500 30.54 8.33 38.93
C LEU A 500 29.88 6.98 39.23
N ARG A 501 29.61 6.74 40.52
CA ARG A 501 28.85 5.58 40.99
C ARG A 501 27.44 6.01 41.36
N ILE A 502 26.49 5.12 41.12
CA ILE A 502 25.11 5.32 41.55
C ILE A 502 25.08 5.02 43.05
N ASP A 503 24.68 5.98 43.87
CA ASP A 503 24.52 5.80 45.33
C ASP A 503 23.14 5.22 45.66
N TYR A 504 22.08 5.76 45.06
CA TYR A 504 20.74 5.18 45.16
C TYR A 504 19.90 5.42 43.91
N VAL A 505 18.88 4.56 43.74
CA VAL A 505 17.87 4.70 42.68
C VAL A 505 16.48 4.83 43.30
N ILE A 506 15.72 5.83 42.85
CA ILE A 506 14.31 5.97 43.19
C ILE A 506 13.49 5.73 41.92
N VAL A 507 12.66 4.68 41.94
CA VAL A 507 11.69 4.42 40.87
C VAL A 507 10.29 4.70 41.39
N SER A 508 9.53 5.51 40.65
CA SER A 508 8.11 5.74 40.92
C SER A 508 7.28 5.43 39.69
N TYR A 509 6.25 4.62 39.87
CA TYR A 509 5.37 4.18 38.79
C TYR A 509 3.91 4.09 39.26
N HIS A 510 3.00 4.17 38.29
CA HIS A 510 1.58 3.94 38.50
C HIS A 510 1.13 2.86 37.53
N SER A 511 0.33 1.90 38.00
CA SER A 511 -0.16 0.80 37.18
C SER A 511 -1.56 0.42 37.63
N THR A 512 -2.43 0.17 36.66
CA THR A 512 -3.79 -0.30 36.89
C THR A 512 -3.95 -1.62 36.17
N VAL A 513 -4.57 -2.59 36.84
CA VAL A 513 -4.82 -3.93 36.32
C VAL A 513 -6.32 -4.16 36.28
N PHE A 514 -6.80 -4.74 35.18
CA PHE A 514 -8.21 -5.11 35.03
C PHE A 514 -8.33 -6.63 34.87
N HIS A 515 -9.40 -7.20 35.43
CA HIS A 515 -9.70 -8.64 35.38
C HIS A 515 -8.52 -9.49 35.91
N SER A 516 -8.07 -10.48 35.12
CA SER A 516 -6.96 -11.39 35.45
C SER A 516 -5.59 -10.88 34.99
N GLY A 517 -5.47 -9.59 34.62
CA GLY A 517 -4.20 -9.01 34.24
C GLY A 517 -3.16 -9.11 35.36
N GLN A 518 -1.88 -9.07 35.00
CA GLN A 518 -0.78 -8.98 35.95
C GLN A 518 0.27 -8.02 35.41
N ILE A 519 0.77 -7.12 36.25
CA ILE A 519 1.86 -6.21 35.91
C ILE A 519 2.98 -6.44 36.93
N ARG A 520 4.20 -6.61 36.44
CA ARG A 520 5.40 -6.76 37.25
C ARG A 520 6.43 -5.71 36.86
N TRP A 521 6.85 -4.91 37.83
CA TRP A 521 7.96 -3.99 37.67
C TRP A 521 9.24 -4.62 38.22
N LEU A 522 10.30 -4.55 37.43
CA LEU A 522 11.62 -5.09 37.78
C LEU A 522 12.64 -3.95 37.68
N LEU A 523 13.54 -3.86 38.66
CA LEU A 523 14.78 -3.10 38.52
C LEU A 523 15.93 -4.10 38.41
N CYS A 524 16.70 -4.01 37.33
CA CYS A 524 17.79 -4.92 37.04
C CYS A 524 19.12 -4.18 36.94
N ASN A 525 20.18 -4.85 37.38
CA ASN A 525 21.56 -4.52 37.04
C ASN A 525 22.15 -5.64 36.16
N ASP A 526 23.46 -5.60 35.89
CA ASP A 526 24.10 -6.60 35.02
C ASP A 526 24.12 -8.02 35.63
N GLU A 527 23.84 -8.18 36.93
CA GLU A 527 23.95 -9.46 37.67
C GLU A 527 22.62 -9.96 38.27
N THR A 528 21.68 -9.06 38.58
CA THR A 528 20.48 -9.35 39.38
C THR A 528 19.27 -8.49 38.96
N CYS A 529 18.07 -9.02 39.18
CA CYS A 529 16.80 -8.32 38.97
C CYS A 529 15.92 -8.40 40.22
N VAL A 530 15.51 -7.25 40.74
CA VAL A 530 14.68 -7.15 41.94
C VAL A 530 13.26 -6.69 41.57
N PRO A 531 12.20 -7.41 42.00
CA PRO A 531 10.83 -6.96 41.80
C PRO A 531 10.49 -5.77 42.70
N LEU A 532 9.92 -4.71 42.11
CA LEU A 532 9.42 -3.57 42.86
C LEU A 532 8.06 -3.91 43.49
N LYS A 533 7.99 -3.94 44.82
CA LYS A 533 6.78 -4.32 45.59
C LYS A 533 5.88 -3.13 45.96
N THR A 534 6.39 -1.89 45.86
CA THR A 534 5.70 -0.66 46.24
C THR A 534 5.91 0.42 45.16
N SER A 535 4.95 1.36 45.04
CA SER A 535 4.95 2.44 44.04
C SER A 535 6.12 3.42 44.13
N LYS A 536 6.92 3.33 45.20
CA LYS A 536 8.21 3.97 45.37
C LYS A 536 9.15 3.00 46.08
N LEU A 537 10.33 2.78 45.52
CA LEU A 537 11.40 2.01 46.15
C LEU A 537 12.70 2.80 46.05
N MET A 538 13.44 2.90 47.15
CA MET A 538 14.81 3.40 47.20
C MET A 538 15.73 2.19 47.38
N LEU A 539 16.64 1.98 46.44
CA LEU A 539 17.68 0.96 46.54
C LEU A 539 19.02 1.65 46.69
N LEU A 540 19.72 1.35 47.78
CA LEU A 540 21.09 1.77 48.02
C LEU A 540 22.01 0.85 47.21
N TYR A 541 22.81 1.43 46.32
CA TYR A 541 23.92 0.78 45.65
C TYR A 541 25.16 1.03 46.50
N ASN A 542 25.60 0.02 47.26
CA ASN A 542 26.91 0.05 47.93
C ASN A 542 28.00 -0.43 46.97
#